data_AF-A0A8X6EZ35-F1
#
_entry.id   AF-A0A8X6EZ35-F1
#
_cell.length_a   1.000
_cell.length_b   1.000
_cell.length_c   1.000
_cell.angle_alpha   90.00
_cell.angle_beta   90.00
_cell.angle_gamma   90.00
#
_symmetry.space_group_name_H-M   'P 1'
#
loop_
_entity.id
_entity.type
_entity.pdbx_description
1 polymer ?
#
loop_
_entity_poly.entity_id
_entity_poly.type
_entity_poly.pdbx_seq_one_letter_code
_entity_poly.pdbx_strand_id
1 'polypeptide(L)'
;MSEDKDRVACLKRKRSILRTAVTNTVTKLERELLETEHIDVDKLEEILEILVTKFESLKCIDNELEPLFGEIEFEEEYTKTEEYNDKVTLTKFRVNKRIRELNKNVSNFPANVSHDVEKINQVYQPNINIEENSVRIKLPKLCILKFYGDVNQWLNFWNSFESAIHKNVHLNKVDKFNYLKSYLGGTALSTVDGFSISDSTYDAAINLLKERFAREDLLIQTHMSNILNIKALKHSNDINAFRKFYDKVSMELRSLECLGLCIENISSVLCTTILKALPQDILIEFNQLQNEKSYTNVNDLLNFLSLSLRSRERAALISCDSSSRRFTTSYPSNNS
;
A
#
# COMPACT_ATOMS: atom_id res chain seq x y z
N MET A 1 1.59 1.35 -43.02
CA MET A 1 2.48 2.53 -42.97
C MET A 1 1.74 3.88 -42.94
N SER A 2 0.55 4.03 -43.54
CA SER A 2 -0.24 5.28 -43.43
C SER A 2 -1.00 5.39 -42.10
N GLU A 3 -1.68 4.32 -41.67
CA GLU A 3 -2.51 4.33 -40.45
C GLU A 3 -1.73 4.57 -39.15
N ASP A 4 -0.51 4.03 -39.02
CA ASP A 4 0.31 4.25 -37.83
C ASP A 4 0.78 5.71 -37.71
N LYS A 5 1.03 6.39 -38.85
CA LYS A 5 1.41 7.81 -38.85
C LYS A 5 0.25 8.70 -38.43
N ASP A 6 -0.96 8.40 -38.91
CA ASP A 6 -2.18 9.14 -38.56
C ASP A 6 -2.54 8.95 -37.08
N ARG A 7 -2.35 7.73 -36.55
CA ARG A 7 -2.54 7.43 -35.12
C ARG A 7 -1.55 8.17 -34.23
N VAL A 8 -0.26 8.17 -34.58
CA VAL A 8 0.78 8.90 -33.85
C VAL A 8 0.50 10.41 -33.87
N ALA A 9 0.10 10.97 -35.01
CA ALA A 9 -0.25 12.39 -35.13
C ALA A 9 -1.46 12.75 -34.24
N CYS A 10 -2.48 11.89 -34.20
CA CYS A 10 -3.64 12.08 -33.33
C CYS A 10 -3.26 12.06 -31.84
N LEU A 11 -2.45 11.09 -31.42
CA LEU A 11 -1.97 10.97 -30.03
C LEU A 11 -1.08 12.15 -29.63
N LYS A 12 -0.15 12.58 -30.48
CA LYS A 12 0.68 13.78 -30.25
C LYS A 12 -0.18 15.04 -30.07
N ARG A 13 -1.24 15.21 -30.87
CA ARG A 13 -2.19 16.32 -30.73
C ARG A 13 -2.95 16.26 -29.40
N LYS A 14 -3.44 15.08 -29.01
CA LYS A 14 -4.15 14.87 -27.75
C LYS A 14 -3.24 15.12 -26.53
N ARG A 15 -1.98 14.66 -26.57
CA ARG A 15 -0.93 14.94 -25.57
C ARG A 15 -0.68 16.44 -25.42
N SER A 16 -0.54 17.17 -26.53
CA SER A 16 -0.34 18.61 -26.53
C SER A 16 -1.49 19.36 -25.83
N ILE A 17 -2.74 19.04 -26.19
CA ILE A 17 -3.94 19.64 -25.59
C ILE A 17 -4.00 19.36 -24.08
N LEU A 18 -3.75 18.11 -23.66
CA LEU A 18 -3.73 17.76 -22.24
C LEU A 18 -2.58 18.44 -21.48
N ARG A 19 -1.38 18.53 -22.06
CA ARG A 19 -0.26 19.28 -21.45
C ARG A 19 -0.62 20.75 -21.23
N THR A 20 -1.27 21.40 -22.19
CA THR A 20 -1.75 22.77 -22.00
C THR A 20 -2.78 22.85 -20.88
N ALA A 21 -3.74 21.92 -20.83
CA ALA A 21 -4.76 21.89 -19.78
C ALA A 21 -4.18 21.63 -18.37
N VAL A 22 -3.20 20.73 -18.25
CA VAL A 22 -2.45 20.46 -17.01
C VAL A 22 -1.67 21.70 -16.60
N THR A 23 -0.92 22.31 -17.51
CA THR A 23 -0.12 23.52 -17.25
C THR A 23 -1.01 24.68 -16.78
N ASN A 24 -2.19 24.88 -17.38
CA ASN A 24 -3.14 25.90 -16.96
C ASN A 24 -3.71 25.64 -15.55
N THR A 25 -3.87 24.36 -15.19
CA THR A 25 -4.36 23.99 -13.85
C THR A 25 -3.25 24.17 -12.81
N VAL A 26 -2.00 23.84 -13.15
CA VAL A 26 -0.80 24.12 -12.33
C VAL A 26 -0.64 25.61 -12.07
N THR A 27 -0.73 26.46 -13.10
CA THR A 27 -0.60 27.92 -12.93
C THR A 27 -1.75 28.51 -12.13
N LYS A 28 -2.97 27.94 -12.23
CA LYS A 28 -4.08 28.30 -11.35
C LYS A 28 -3.76 27.98 -9.89
N LEU A 29 -3.27 26.78 -9.59
CA LEU A 29 -2.85 26.39 -8.24
C LEU A 29 -1.72 27.26 -7.70
N GLU A 30 -0.71 27.56 -8.52
CA GLU A 30 0.39 28.43 -8.12
C GLU A 30 -0.08 29.85 -7.77
N ARG A 31 -1.09 30.38 -8.48
CA ARG A 31 -1.71 31.67 -8.18
C ARG A 31 -2.44 31.66 -6.83
N GLU A 32 -3.26 30.63 -6.60
CA GLU A 32 -4.00 30.45 -5.34
C GLU A 32 -3.04 30.22 -4.15
N LEU A 33 -1.85 29.66 -4.39
CA LEU A 33 -0.80 29.53 -3.37
C LEU A 33 -0.10 30.85 -3.05
N LEU A 34 -0.09 31.81 -3.98
CA LEU A 34 0.51 33.14 -3.81
C LEU A 34 -0.45 34.14 -3.15
N GLU A 35 -1.75 33.85 -3.12
CA GLU A 35 -2.73 34.68 -2.43
C GLU A 35 -2.52 34.62 -0.91
N THR A 36 -2.23 35.78 -0.31
CA THR A 36 -1.92 35.93 1.12
C THR A 36 -3.17 36.16 1.97
N GLU A 37 -4.30 36.52 1.36
CA GLU A 37 -5.55 36.82 2.04
C GLU A 37 -6.49 35.62 1.93
N HIS A 38 -6.70 34.92 3.04
CA HIS A 38 -7.65 33.81 3.20
C HIS A 38 -7.72 32.81 2.03
N ILE A 39 -6.72 31.93 1.97
CA ILE A 39 -6.74 30.77 1.06
C ILE A 39 -7.90 29.85 1.44
N ASP A 40 -8.83 29.68 0.50
CA ASP A 40 -9.96 28.75 0.59
C ASP A 40 -9.48 27.31 0.34
N VAL A 41 -9.45 26.52 1.41
CA VAL A 41 -8.96 25.14 1.38
C VAL A 41 -9.81 24.28 0.45
N ASP A 42 -11.13 24.47 0.41
CA ASP A 42 -12.04 23.68 -0.42
C ASP A 42 -11.79 23.96 -1.92
N LYS A 43 -11.54 25.23 -2.30
CA LYS A 43 -11.16 25.59 -3.68
C LYS A 43 -9.82 25.00 -4.09
N LEU A 44 -8.83 25.00 -3.19
CA LEU A 44 -7.53 24.37 -3.46
C LEU A 44 -7.66 22.85 -3.65
N GLU A 45 -8.48 22.18 -2.83
CA GLU A 45 -8.76 20.76 -2.96
C GLU A 45 -9.47 20.43 -4.30
N GLU A 46 -10.46 21.24 -4.69
CA GLU A 46 -11.16 21.07 -5.98
C GLU A 46 -10.21 21.20 -7.17
N ILE A 47 -9.39 22.26 -7.22
CA ILE A 47 -8.45 22.48 -8.32
C ILE A 47 -7.37 21.39 -8.33
N LEU A 48 -6.96 20.88 -7.16
CA LEU A 48 -6.01 19.78 -7.04
C LEU A 48 -6.57 18.47 -7.62
N GLU A 49 -7.84 18.14 -7.37
CA GLU A 49 -8.49 16.95 -7.93
C GLU A 49 -8.60 17.03 -9.46
N ILE A 50 -8.93 18.22 -9.98
CA ILE A 50 -8.92 18.50 -11.42
C ILE A 50 -7.52 18.33 -12.03
N LEU A 51 -6.46 18.72 -11.31
CA LEU A 51 -5.08 18.51 -11.75
C LEU A 51 -4.75 17.01 -11.83
N VAL A 52 -5.11 16.23 -10.79
CA VAL A 52 -4.82 14.79 -10.71
C VAL A 52 -5.46 14.03 -11.86
N THR A 53 -6.76 14.24 -12.10
CA THR A 53 -7.50 13.56 -13.18
C THR A 53 -6.95 13.87 -14.58
N LYS A 54 -6.61 15.14 -14.86
CA LYS A 54 -5.99 15.55 -16.13
C LYS A 54 -4.58 15.00 -16.29
N PHE A 55 -3.81 14.93 -15.22
CA PHE A 55 -2.44 14.42 -15.24
C PHE A 55 -2.39 12.91 -15.44
N GLU A 56 -3.30 12.14 -14.82
CA GLU A 56 -3.46 10.70 -15.09
C GLU A 56 -3.83 10.45 -16.56
N SER A 57 -4.75 11.24 -17.10
CA SER A 57 -5.11 11.16 -18.53
C SER A 57 -3.92 11.46 -19.45
N LEU A 58 -3.04 12.38 -19.05
CA LEU A 58 -1.80 12.67 -19.80
C LEU A 58 -0.82 11.50 -19.75
N LYS A 59 -0.62 10.88 -18.57
CA LYS A 59 0.24 9.70 -18.41
C LYS A 59 -0.24 8.52 -19.26
N CYS A 60 -1.55 8.29 -19.37
CA CYS A 60 -2.08 7.26 -20.26
C CYS A 60 -1.67 7.49 -21.72
N ILE A 61 -1.72 8.75 -22.19
CA ILE A 61 -1.30 9.08 -23.57
C ILE A 61 0.21 8.96 -23.74
N ASP A 62 1.00 9.38 -22.75
CA ASP A 62 2.46 9.24 -22.79
C ASP A 62 2.85 7.75 -22.92
N ASN A 63 2.22 6.85 -22.15
CA ASN A 63 2.43 5.40 -22.25
C ASN A 63 1.95 4.80 -23.59
N GLU A 64 0.89 5.35 -24.19
CA GLU A 64 0.42 4.92 -25.52
C GLU A 64 1.34 5.40 -26.65
N LEU A 65 2.08 6.49 -26.45
CA LEU A 65 3.04 7.04 -27.42
C LEU A 65 4.43 6.42 -27.30
N GLU A 66 4.83 6.02 -26.09
CA GLU A 66 6.13 5.41 -25.77
C GLU A 66 6.57 4.32 -26.77
N PRO A 67 5.75 3.30 -27.11
CA PRO A 67 6.15 2.25 -28.05
C PRO A 67 6.16 2.68 -29.52
N LEU A 68 5.72 3.91 -29.83
CA LEU A 68 5.59 4.42 -31.20
C LEU A 68 6.73 5.38 -31.60
N PHE A 69 7.65 5.69 -30.68
CA PHE A 69 8.83 6.49 -30.98
C PHE A 69 9.94 5.63 -31.62
N GLY A 70 10.71 6.22 -32.55
CA GLY A 70 11.94 5.58 -33.05
C GLY A 70 13.07 5.68 -32.02
N GLU A 71 14.04 4.77 -32.06
CA GLU A 71 15.14 4.64 -31.07
C GLU A 71 15.87 5.96 -30.77
N ILE A 72 16.04 6.84 -31.77
CA ILE A 72 16.76 8.11 -31.62
C ILE A 72 15.88 9.21 -30.99
N GLU A 73 14.57 9.23 -31.26
CA GLU A 73 13.64 10.22 -30.71
C GLU A 73 13.16 9.84 -29.30
N PHE A 74 13.30 8.57 -28.92
CA PHE A 74 12.80 8.03 -27.66
C PHE A 74 13.46 8.67 -26.45
N GLU A 75 14.80 8.71 -26.39
CA GLU A 75 15.52 9.22 -25.22
C GLU A 75 15.18 10.68 -24.93
N GLU A 76 15.21 11.55 -25.93
CA GLU A 76 14.88 12.97 -25.76
C GLU A 76 13.41 13.21 -25.35
N GLU A 77 12.46 12.48 -25.95
CA GLU A 77 11.03 12.60 -25.61
C GLU A 77 10.70 12.02 -24.23
N TYR A 78 11.39 10.95 -23.84
CA TYR A 78 11.27 10.34 -22.52
C TYR A 78 11.78 11.31 -21.44
N THR A 79 12.98 11.87 -21.60
CA THR A 79 13.55 12.85 -20.66
C THR A 79 12.64 14.08 -20.50
N LYS A 80 12.15 14.66 -21.60
CA LYS A 80 11.22 15.81 -21.55
C LYS A 80 9.91 15.49 -20.84
N THR A 81 9.45 14.24 -20.92
CA THR A 81 8.22 13.78 -20.27
C THR A 81 8.42 13.61 -18.76
N GLU A 82 9.54 13.01 -18.35
CA GLU A 82 9.90 12.85 -16.95
C GLU A 82 10.10 14.21 -16.26
N GLU A 83 10.84 15.15 -16.87
CA GLU A 83 11.02 16.50 -16.31
C GLU A 83 9.68 17.24 -16.11
N TYR A 84 8.75 17.09 -17.05
CA TYR A 84 7.41 17.66 -16.93
C TYR A 84 6.60 16.97 -15.82
N ASN A 85 6.68 15.65 -15.71
CA ASN A 85 6.01 14.87 -14.67
C ASN A 85 6.50 15.26 -13.26
N ASP A 86 7.80 15.46 -13.10
CA ASP A 86 8.42 15.91 -11.86
C ASP A 86 7.92 17.28 -11.45
N LYS A 87 7.82 18.22 -12.41
CA LYS A 87 7.28 19.57 -12.15
C LYS A 87 5.85 19.51 -11.63
N VAL A 88 4.98 18.73 -12.26
CA VAL A 88 3.57 18.57 -11.84
C VAL A 88 3.48 17.91 -10.46
N THR A 89 4.29 16.89 -10.22
CA THR A 89 4.34 16.16 -8.93
C THR A 89 4.81 17.08 -7.79
N LEU A 90 5.82 17.91 -8.05
CA LEU A 90 6.32 18.90 -7.10
C LEU A 90 5.25 19.95 -6.76
N THR A 91 4.50 20.44 -7.74
CA THR A 91 3.39 21.37 -7.47
C THR A 91 2.29 20.70 -6.65
N LYS A 92 1.90 19.46 -6.97
CA LYS A 92 0.95 18.68 -6.16
C LYS A 92 1.43 18.54 -4.71
N PHE A 93 2.70 18.27 -4.49
CA PHE A 93 3.27 18.18 -3.14
C PHE A 93 3.17 19.51 -2.39
N ARG A 94 3.53 20.63 -3.04
CA ARG A 94 3.47 21.99 -2.46
C ARG A 94 2.04 22.37 -2.04
N VAL A 95 1.05 22.12 -2.89
CA VAL A 95 -0.37 22.37 -2.60
C VAL A 95 -0.83 21.54 -1.41
N ASN A 96 -0.55 20.24 -1.40
CA ASN A 96 -0.90 19.36 -0.27
C ASN A 96 -0.24 19.78 1.05
N LYS A 97 1.02 20.21 1.00
CA LYS A 97 1.71 20.75 2.18
C LYS A 97 0.99 21.98 2.73
N ARG A 98 0.59 22.91 1.84
CA ARG A 98 -0.13 24.13 2.23
C ARG A 98 -1.50 23.83 2.84
N ILE A 99 -2.27 22.91 2.25
CA ILE A 99 -3.56 22.45 2.79
C ILE A 99 -3.39 21.90 4.23
N ARG A 100 -2.35 21.09 4.47
CA ARG A 100 -2.05 20.55 5.81
C ARG A 100 -1.70 21.64 6.82
N GLU A 101 -0.95 22.66 6.41
CA GLU A 101 -0.58 23.79 7.27
C GLU A 101 -1.80 24.64 7.64
N LEU A 102 -2.67 24.93 6.68
CA LEU A 102 -3.91 25.67 6.91
C LEU A 102 -4.85 24.91 7.86
N ASN A 103 -5.00 23.60 7.67
CA ASN A 103 -5.84 22.77 8.54
C ASN A 103 -5.31 22.64 9.98
N LYS A 104 -3.99 22.67 10.20
CA LYS A 104 -3.39 22.67 11.54
C LYS A 104 -3.69 23.97 12.32
N ASN A 105 -3.73 25.11 11.63
CA ASN A 105 -3.98 26.40 12.27
C ASN A 105 -5.43 26.56 12.75
N VAL A 106 -6.37 25.78 12.21
CA VAL A 106 -7.78 25.73 12.68
C VAL A 106 -7.93 24.93 13.99
N SER A 107 -6.95 24.08 14.34
CA SER A 107 -7.03 23.15 15.49
C SER A 107 -6.38 23.65 16.79
N ASN A 108 -5.83 24.87 16.82
CA ASN A 108 -5.21 25.44 18.03
C ASN A 108 -6.14 26.44 18.73
N PHE A 109 -7.05 25.94 19.57
CA PHE A 109 -7.57 26.68 20.74
C PHE A 109 -7.07 25.96 22.02
N PRO A 110 -6.61 26.69 23.05
CA PRO A 110 -5.84 26.10 24.14
C PRO A 110 -6.72 25.36 25.16
N ALA A 111 -6.25 24.18 25.57
CA ALA A 111 -6.76 23.43 26.70
C ALA A 111 -6.41 24.11 28.03
N ASN A 112 -7.43 24.38 28.87
CA ASN A 112 -7.42 24.75 30.29
C ASN A 112 -8.92 24.83 30.69
N VAL A 113 -9.51 24.23 31.73
CA VAL A 113 -9.08 23.77 33.06
C VAL A 113 -10.09 22.70 33.53
N SER A 114 -9.65 21.76 34.37
CA SER A 114 -10.46 20.80 35.13
C SER A 114 -11.36 21.42 36.22
N HIS A 115 -12.31 20.60 36.70
CA HIS A 115 -12.92 20.49 38.05
C HIS A 115 -14.43 20.80 38.23
N ASP A 116 -15.08 19.77 38.79
CA ASP A 116 -16.29 19.71 39.63
C ASP A 116 -17.67 20.07 39.05
N VAL A 117 -18.57 19.07 38.97
CA VAL A 117 -19.61 18.78 39.99
C VAL A 117 -20.58 17.73 39.44
N GLU A 118 -20.56 16.53 40.04
CA GLU A 118 -21.70 15.61 40.02
C GLU A 118 -22.82 16.13 40.95
N LYS A 119 -24.07 15.82 40.56
CA LYS A 119 -25.37 16.06 41.23
C LYS A 119 -26.13 17.30 40.74
N ILE A 120 -27.06 17.07 39.82
CA ILE A 120 -28.52 17.23 40.03
C ILE A 120 -29.21 16.43 38.90
N ASN A 121 -29.89 15.35 39.29
CA ASN A 121 -30.89 14.69 38.47
C ASN A 121 -32.26 15.21 38.91
N GLN A 122 -33.02 15.81 37.99
CA GLN A 122 -34.42 15.48 37.64
C GLN A 122 -35.23 16.71 37.17
N VAL A 123 -35.98 16.45 36.09
CA VAL A 123 -37.08 17.23 35.51
C VAL A 123 -36.64 18.46 34.71
N TYR A 124 -36.39 18.26 33.41
CA TYR A 124 -37.05 18.93 32.28
C TYR A 124 -36.36 18.42 31.01
N GLN A 125 -37.10 17.72 30.15
CA GLN A 125 -36.67 17.48 28.77
C GLN A 125 -36.93 18.76 27.96
N PRO A 126 -35.91 19.27 27.25
CA PRO A 126 -36.12 19.75 25.91
C PRO A 126 -35.44 18.76 24.94
N ASN A 127 -36.15 18.46 23.86
CA ASN A 127 -35.62 17.74 22.71
C ASN A 127 -34.33 18.41 22.24
N ILE A 128 -33.19 17.76 22.50
CA ILE A 128 -31.94 18.05 21.81
C ILE A 128 -31.69 16.84 20.92
N ASN A 129 -31.96 17.02 19.62
CA ASN A 129 -31.39 16.15 18.60
C ASN A 129 -29.87 16.28 18.71
N ILE A 130 -29.25 15.34 19.42
CA ILE A 130 -27.81 15.12 19.32
C ILE A 130 -27.63 14.44 17.97
N GLU A 131 -27.52 15.24 16.91
CA GLU A 131 -26.77 14.80 15.75
C GLU A 131 -25.37 14.53 16.25
N GLU A 132 -24.99 13.26 16.32
CA GLU A 132 -23.61 12.84 16.50
C GLU A 132 -22.79 13.46 15.37
N ASN A 133 -22.32 14.69 15.58
CA ASN A 133 -21.33 15.31 14.73
C ASN A 133 -19.99 14.66 15.09
N SER A 134 -19.88 13.37 14.74
CA SER A 134 -18.61 12.68 14.62
C SER A 134 -17.77 13.54 13.70
N VAL A 135 -16.70 14.12 14.24
CA VAL A 135 -15.69 14.82 13.46
C VAL A 135 -15.14 13.78 12.47
N ARG A 136 -15.75 13.69 11.30
CA ARG A 136 -15.28 12.88 10.17
C ARG A 136 -14.04 13.59 9.66
N ILE A 137 -12.90 13.22 10.24
CA ILE A 137 -11.59 13.47 9.65
C ILE A 137 -11.70 12.96 8.20
N LYS A 138 -11.76 13.88 7.22
CA LYS A 138 -11.81 13.54 5.80
C LYS A 138 -10.43 13.03 5.39
N LEU A 139 -10.23 11.74 5.67
CA LEU A 139 -9.16 10.96 5.07
C LEU A 139 -9.39 10.92 3.55
N PRO A 140 -8.33 10.80 2.72
CA PRO A 140 -8.48 10.52 1.30
C PRO A 140 -9.51 9.39 1.12
N LYS A 141 -10.48 9.58 0.21
CA LYS A 141 -11.53 8.59 -0.02
C LYS A 141 -10.87 7.24 -0.32
N LEU A 142 -11.08 6.26 0.56
CA LEU A 142 -10.59 4.91 0.35
C LEU A 142 -11.30 4.34 -0.89
N CYS A 143 -10.58 4.25 -2.01
CA CYS A 143 -11.08 3.61 -3.21
C CYS A 143 -11.01 2.10 -3.01
N ILE A 144 -12.17 1.46 -2.92
CA ILE A 144 -12.25 -0.01 -2.95
C ILE A 144 -11.75 -0.46 -4.32
N LEU A 145 -10.69 -1.27 -4.35
CA LEU A 145 -10.16 -1.84 -5.59
C LEU A 145 -11.16 -2.86 -6.15
N LYS A 146 -11.30 -2.89 -7.48
CA LYS A 146 -12.16 -3.88 -8.14
C LYS A 146 -11.62 -5.29 -7.94
N PHE A 147 -12.53 -6.21 -7.64
CA PHE A 147 -12.21 -7.62 -7.45
C PHE A 147 -12.51 -8.43 -8.70
N TYR A 148 -11.47 -9.08 -9.25
CA TYR A 148 -11.57 -9.85 -10.50
C TYR A 148 -11.68 -11.37 -10.30
N GLY A 149 -11.71 -11.85 -9.05
CA GLY A 149 -11.81 -13.28 -8.73
C GLY A 149 -10.53 -13.96 -8.22
N ASP A 150 -9.48 -13.19 -7.88
CA ASP A 150 -8.26 -13.73 -7.27
C ASP A 150 -8.47 -14.04 -5.78
N VAL A 151 -8.42 -15.31 -5.40
CA VAL A 151 -8.64 -15.79 -4.02
C VAL A 151 -7.70 -15.10 -3.02
N ASN A 152 -6.46 -14.78 -3.41
CA ASN A 152 -5.49 -14.11 -2.53
C ASN A 152 -5.91 -12.68 -2.16
N GLN A 153 -6.67 -12.03 -3.04
CA GLN A 153 -7.15 -10.65 -2.85
C GLN A 153 -8.54 -10.60 -2.22
N TRP A 154 -9.21 -11.75 -2.08
CA TRP A 154 -10.57 -11.82 -1.56
C TRP A 154 -10.71 -11.18 -0.18
N LEU A 155 -9.82 -11.50 0.77
CA LEU A 155 -9.88 -10.96 2.13
C LEU A 155 -9.73 -9.44 2.16
N ASN A 156 -8.78 -8.90 1.39
CA ASN A 156 -8.55 -7.45 1.31
C ASN A 156 -9.75 -6.73 0.70
N PHE A 157 -10.33 -7.30 -0.36
CA PHE A 157 -11.54 -6.78 -0.98
C PHE A 157 -12.74 -6.85 -0.04
N TRP A 158 -13.01 -8.04 0.53
CA TRP A 158 -14.16 -8.27 1.39
C TRP A 158 -14.11 -7.39 2.63
N ASN A 159 -12.96 -7.27 3.31
CA ASN A 159 -12.84 -6.40 4.48
C ASN A 159 -13.11 -4.93 4.16
N SER A 160 -12.62 -4.45 3.01
CA SER A 160 -12.83 -3.08 2.53
C SER A 160 -14.31 -2.85 2.16
N PHE A 161 -14.89 -3.76 1.39
CA PHE A 161 -16.31 -3.72 0.99
C PHE A 161 -17.24 -3.85 2.19
N GLU A 162 -16.90 -4.72 3.13
CA GLU A 162 -17.72 -5.00 4.30
C GLU A 162 -17.81 -3.77 5.21
N SER A 163 -16.67 -3.13 5.48
CA SER A 163 -16.59 -1.92 6.30
C SER A 163 -17.27 -0.72 5.64
N ALA A 164 -17.05 -0.51 4.34
CA ALA A 164 -17.54 0.69 3.65
C ALA A 164 -19.02 0.60 3.23
N ILE A 165 -19.49 -0.60 2.85
CA ILE A 165 -20.77 -0.78 2.16
C ILE A 165 -21.66 -1.78 2.88
N HIS A 166 -21.18 -3.01 3.17
CA HIS A 166 -22.03 -4.06 3.74
C HIS A 166 -22.59 -3.67 5.12
N LYS A 167 -21.74 -3.16 6.02
CA LYS A 167 -22.09 -2.73 7.39
C LYS A 167 -22.74 -1.34 7.44
N ASN A 168 -22.83 -0.62 6.33
CA ASN A 168 -23.45 0.70 6.29
C ASN A 168 -24.98 0.58 6.45
N VAL A 169 -25.53 1.17 7.51
CA VAL A 169 -26.97 1.10 7.84
C VAL A 169 -27.80 2.04 6.95
N HIS A 170 -27.18 3.05 6.34
CA HIS A 170 -27.87 4.04 5.50
C HIS A 170 -28.10 3.58 4.06
N LEU A 171 -27.58 2.41 3.66
CA LEU A 171 -27.79 1.84 2.33
C LEU A 171 -28.77 0.66 2.41
N ASN A 172 -29.77 0.63 1.52
CA ASN A 172 -30.64 -0.53 1.36
C ASN A 172 -29.88 -1.67 0.62
N LYS A 173 -30.39 -2.91 0.66
CA LYS A 173 -29.67 -4.04 0.04
C LYS A 173 -29.61 -3.96 -1.49
N VAL A 174 -30.58 -3.30 -2.13
CA VAL A 174 -30.60 -3.10 -3.59
C VAL A 174 -29.42 -2.20 -4.01
N ASP A 175 -29.21 -1.10 -3.31
CA ASP A 175 -28.10 -0.17 -3.52
C ASP A 175 -26.76 -0.85 -3.19
N LYS A 176 -26.70 -1.59 -2.07
CA LYS A 176 -25.52 -2.41 -1.75
C LYS A 176 -25.21 -3.41 -2.86
N PHE A 177 -26.21 -4.00 -3.49
CA PHE A 177 -26.01 -4.93 -4.60
C PHE A 177 -25.53 -4.23 -5.88
N ASN A 178 -26.07 -3.04 -6.19
CA ASN A 178 -25.56 -2.21 -7.29
C ASN A 178 -24.08 -1.87 -7.10
N TYR A 179 -23.70 -1.45 -5.88
CA TYR A 179 -22.30 -1.22 -5.55
C TYR A 179 -21.47 -2.50 -5.61
N LEU A 180 -21.96 -3.62 -5.10
CA LEU A 180 -21.27 -4.90 -5.19
C LEU A 180 -20.95 -5.23 -6.66
N LYS A 181 -21.92 -5.16 -7.58
CA LYS A 181 -21.68 -5.40 -9.00
C LYS A 181 -20.68 -4.41 -9.61
N SER A 182 -20.65 -3.15 -9.20
CA SER A 182 -19.72 -2.15 -9.77
C SER A 182 -18.26 -2.36 -9.35
N TYR A 183 -18.03 -2.95 -8.17
CA TYR A 183 -16.70 -3.32 -7.67
C TYR A 183 -16.27 -4.74 -8.05
N LEU A 184 -17.11 -5.52 -8.71
CA LEU A 184 -16.75 -6.84 -9.24
C LEU A 184 -16.39 -6.74 -10.73
N GLY A 185 -15.42 -7.55 -11.14
CA GLY A 185 -15.01 -7.72 -12.53
C GLY A 185 -14.68 -9.18 -12.83
N GLY A 186 -14.43 -9.47 -14.10
CA GLY A 186 -13.97 -10.80 -14.55
C GLY A 186 -14.84 -11.95 -14.03
N THR A 187 -14.20 -12.97 -13.48
CA THR A 187 -14.87 -14.21 -13.01
C THR A 187 -15.75 -13.96 -11.78
N ALA A 188 -15.42 -12.95 -10.96
CA ALA A 188 -16.22 -12.61 -9.79
C ALA A 188 -17.57 -11.98 -10.19
N LEU A 189 -17.59 -11.12 -11.21
CA LEU A 189 -18.83 -10.56 -11.74
C LEU A 189 -19.69 -11.65 -12.40
N SER A 190 -19.09 -12.54 -13.20
CA SER A 190 -19.81 -13.67 -13.81
C SER A 190 -20.46 -14.59 -12.79
N THR A 191 -19.94 -14.66 -11.56
CA THR A 191 -20.52 -15.48 -10.48
C THR A 191 -21.86 -14.94 -10.01
N VAL A 192 -22.04 -13.61 -10.02
CA VAL A 192 -23.26 -12.95 -9.54
C VAL A 192 -24.17 -12.43 -10.65
N ASP A 193 -23.78 -12.62 -11.91
CA ASP A 193 -24.51 -12.05 -13.04
C ASP A 193 -25.89 -12.68 -13.25
N GLY A 194 -26.04 -13.96 -12.87
CA GLY A 194 -27.31 -14.69 -12.91
C GLY A 194 -28.36 -14.23 -11.88
N PHE A 195 -28.01 -13.35 -10.94
CA PHE A 195 -28.96 -12.79 -9.97
C PHE A 195 -29.56 -11.48 -10.49
N SER A 196 -30.89 -11.38 -10.44
CA SER A 196 -31.61 -10.11 -10.59
C SER A 196 -31.36 -9.22 -9.38
N ILE A 197 -31.23 -7.91 -9.58
CA ILE A 197 -30.94 -6.98 -8.48
C ILE A 197 -32.20 -6.79 -7.61
N SER A 198 -32.25 -7.49 -6.47
CA SER A 198 -33.35 -7.42 -5.51
C SER A 198 -32.87 -7.63 -4.06
N ASP A 199 -33.68 -7.23 -3.08
CA ASP A 199 -33.34 -7.34 -1.66
C ASP A 199 -33.09 -8.80 -1.22
N SER A 200 -33.93 -9.73 -1.71
CA SER A 200 -33.83 -11.16 -1.38
C SER A 200 -32.61 -11.84 -2.00
N THR A 201 -32.10 -11.34 -3.13
CA THR A 201 -30.97 -11.92 -3.86
C THR A 201 -29.61 -11.44 -3.40
N TYR A 202 -29.53 -10.30 -2.70
CA TYR A 202 -28.25 -9.72 -2.27
C TYR A 202 -27.49 -10.64 -1.32
N ASP A 203 -28.16 -11.16 -0.30
CA ASP A 203 -27.55 -12.07 0.68
C ASP A 203 -27.10 -13.38 0.01
N ALA A 204 -27.90 -13.88 -0.95
CA ALA A 204 -27.55 -15.06 -1.74
C ALA A 204 -26.32 -14.82 -2.63
N ALA A 205 -26.22 -13.65 -3.27
CA ALA A 205 -25.06 -13.29 -4.11
C ALA A 205 -23.77 -13.18 -3.28
N ILE A 206 -23.84 -12.60 -2.07
CA ILE A 206 -22.69 -12.54 -1.15
C ILE A 206 -22.28 -13.93 -0.71
N ASN A 207 -23.23 -14.77 -0.32
CA ASN A 207 -22.94 -16.13 0.13
C ASN A 207 -22.27 -16.94 -1.00
N LEU A 208 -22.74 -16.80 -2.23
CA LEU A 208 -22.12 -17.46 -3.39
C LEU A 208 -20.68 -16.96 -3.65
N LEU A 209 -20.44 -15.65 -3.51
CA LEU A 209 -19.08 -15.10 -3.60
C LEU A 209 -18.18 -15.61 -2.49
N LYS A 210 -18.68 -15.69 -1.25
CA LYS A 210 -17.95 -16.27 -0.12
C LYS A 210 -17.64 -17.73 -0.35
N GLU A 211 -18.61 -18.54 -0.76
CA GLU A 211 -18.41 -19.95 -1.05
C GLU A 211 -17.34 -20.18 -2.13
N ARG A 212 -17.35 -19.36 -3.18
CA ARG A 212 -16.43 -19.49 -4.30
C ARG A 212 -15.04 -18.94 -4.03
N PHE A 213 -14.94 -17.80 -3.34
CA PHE A 213 -13.70 -17.02 -3.20
C PHE A 213 -13.18 -16.91 -1.75
N ALA A 214 -14.02 -17.05 -0.73
CA ALA A 214 -13.61 -17.15 0.68
C ALA A 214 -13.16 -18.57 1.05
N ARG A 215 -12.29 -19.17 0.22
CA ARG A 215 -11.72 -20.48 0.51
C ARG A 215 -10.50 -20.34 1.42
N GLU A 216 -10.78 -19.95 2.67
CA GLU A 216 -9.77 -19.78 3.71
C GLU A 216 -8.95 -21.06 3.91
N ASP A 217 -9.59 -22.23 3.83
CA ASP A 217 -8.91 -23.53 3.90
C ASP A 217 -7.80 -23.69 2.85
N LEU A 218 -8.05 -23.26 1.61
CA LEU A 218 -7.05 -23.33 0.54
C LEU A 218 -5.93 -22.32 0.72
N LEU A 219 -6.24 -21.12 1.24
CA LEU A 219 -5.22 -20.14 1.58
C LEU A 219 -4.32 -20.65 2.71
N ILE A 220 -4.91 -21.22 3.77
CA ILE A 220 -4.20 -21.86 4.87
C ILE A 220 -3.30 -22.97 4.32
N GLN A 221 -3.83 -23.88 3.48
CA GLN A 221 -3.04 -24.95 2.87
C GLN A 221 -1.90 -24.41 2.00
N THR A 222 -2.14 -23.35 1.24
CA THR A 222 -1.12 -22.72 0.39
C THR A 222 -0.01 -22.13 1.24
N HIS A 223 -0.33 -21.34 2.26
CA HIS A 223 0.65 -20.75 3.17
C HIS A 223 1.42 -21.81 3.96
N MET A 224 0.74 -22.84 4.45
CA MET A 224 1.39 -23.99 5.09
C MET A 224 2.34 -24.72 4.14
N SER A 225 1.90 -25.00 2.91
CA SER A 225 2.74 -25.63 1.88
C SER A 225 3.96 -24.78 1.53
N ASN A 226 3.81 -23.45 1.47
CA ASN A 226 4.91 -22.52 1.21
C ASN A 226 5.97 -22.57 2.33
N ILE A 227 5.56 -22.69 3.59
CA ILE A 227 6.49 -22.83 4.72
C ILE A 227 7.16 -24.21 4.70
N LEU A 228 6.38 -25.27 4.51
CA LEU A 228 6.88 -26.65 4.47
C LEU A 228 7.88 -26.88 3.32
N ASN A 229 7.70 -26.20 2.20
CA ASN A 229 8.56 -26.27 1.02
C ASN A 229 9.47 -25.06 0.86
N ILE A 230 9.79 -24.37 1.96
CA ILE A 230 10.62 -23.17 1.88
C ILE A 230 12.02 -23.51 1.33
N LYS A 231 12.53 -22.65 0.45
CA LYS A 231 13.86 -22.81 -0.13
C LYS A 231 14.92 -22.66 0.97
N ALA A 232 15.70 -23.71 1.16
CA ALA A 232 16.80 -23.72 2.13
C ALA A 232 17.84 -22.62 1.82
N LEU A 233 18.26 -21.93 2.88
CA LEU A 233 19.35 -20.98 2.84
C LEU A 233 20.67 -21.76 2.75
N LYS A 234 21.44 -21.54 1.68
CA LYS A 234 22.66 -22.32 1.39
C LYS A 234 23.89 -21.81 2.14
N HIS A 235 24.04 -20.49 2.24
CA HIS A 235 25.22 -19.85 2.81
C HIS A 235 24.79 -18.81 3.84
N SER A 236 25.40 -18.89 5.02
CA SER A 236 25.20 -17.96 6.14
C SER A 236 25.70 -16.54 5.84
N ASN A 237 26.61 -16.40 4.86
CA ASN A 237 27.20 -15.12 4.44
C ASN A 237 26.40 -14.40 3.34
N ASP A 238 25.41 -15.05 2.72
CA ASP A 238 24.54 -14.39 1.75
C ASP A 238 23.40 -13.65 2.47
N ILE A 239 23.68 -12.40 2.82
CA ILE A 239 22.76 -11.53 3.56
C ILE A 239 21.46 -11.29 2.79
N ASN A 240 21.53 -11.17 1.47
CA ASN A 240 20.35 -10.94 0.65
C ASN A 240 19.45 -12.19 0.60
N ALA A 241 20.04 -13.37 0.47
CA ALA A 241 19.28 -14.62 0.54
C ALA A 241 18.70 -14.84 1.94
N PHE A 242 19.44 -14.53 3.01
CA PHE A 242 18.94 -14.62 4.38
C PHE A 242 17.78 -13.64 4.60
N ARG A 243 17.89 -12.38 4.17
CA ARG A 243 16.77 -11.43 4.27
C ARG A 243 15.52 -11.93 3.55
N LYS A 244 15.65 -12.39 2.30
CA LYS A 244 14.54 -12.98 1.53
C LYS A 244 13.93 -14.20 2.23
N PHE A 245 14.76 -15.06 2.82
CA PHE A 245 14.30 -16.20 3.59
C PHE A 245 13.48 -15.76 4.81
N TYR A 246 14.02 -14.84 5.62
CA TYR A 246 13.35 -14.31 6.80
C TYR A 246 12.02 -13.62 6.47
N ASP A 247 12.01 -12.75 5.45
CA ASP A 247 10.82 -12.04 5.02
C ASP A 247 9.75 -13.02 4.55
N LYS A 248 10.14 -14.07 3.81
CA LYS A 248 9.21 -15.11 3.35
C LYS A 248 8.60 -15.87 4.52
N VAL A 249 9.42 -16.38 5.46
CA VAL A 249 8.90 -17.09 6.65
C VAL A 249 7.95 -16.19 7.43
N SER A 250 8.35 -14.95 7.70
CA SER A 250 7.57 -13.99 8.49
C SER A 250 6.24 -13.64 7.81
N MET A 251 6.23 -13.48 6.49
CA MET A 251 5.04 -13.21 5.70
C MET A 251 4.04 -14.37 5.76
N GLU A 252 4.49 -15.60 5.56
CA GLU A 252 3.59 -16.77 5.58
C GLU A 252 3.00 -16.99 6.98
N LEU A 253 3.80 -16.87 8.04
CA LEU A 253 3.33 -16.99 9.42
C LEU A 253 2.29 -15.92 9.77
N ARG A 254 2.57 -14.65 9.43
CA ARG A 254 1.62 -13.56 9.64
C ARG A 254 0.32 -13.77 8.86
N SER A 255 0.40 -14.32 7.66
CA SER A 255 -0.78 -14.63 6.84
C SER A 255 -1.64 -15.72 7.50
N LEU A 256 -1.02 -16.76 8.07
CA LEU A 256 -1.70 -17.81 8.83
C LEU A 256 -2.38 -17.28 10.10
N GLU A 257 -1.73 -16.37 10.83
CA GLU A 257 -2.35 -15.67 11.98
C GLU A 257 -3.57 -14.84 11.55
N CYS A 258 -3.47 -14.11 10.44
CA CYS A 258 -4.59 -13.32 9.91
C CYS A 258 -5.76 -14.21 9.47
N LEU A 259 -5.52 -15.47 9.09
CA LEU A 259 -6.53 -16.47 8.78
C LEU A 259 -7.09 -17.17 10.02
N GLY A 260 -6.70 -16.75 11.24
CA GLY A 260 -7.21 -17.27 12.49
C GLY A 260 -6.56 -18.57 12.97
N LEU A 261 -5.44 -18.99 12.36
CA LEU A 261 -4.75 -20.22 12.76
C LEU A 261 -3.88 -19.97 14.00
N CYS A 262 -4.10 -20.74 15.06
CA CYS A 262 -3.28 -20.69 16.27
C CYS A 262 -1.88 -21.28 16.00
N ILE A 263 -0.89 -20.41 15.74
CA ILE A 263 0.49 -20.82 15.46
C ILE A 263 1.09 -21.66 16.59
N GLU A 264 0.69 -21.41 17.84
CA GLU A 264 1.13 -22.17 19.02
C GLU A 264 0.94 -23.68 18.86
N ASN A 265 -0.16 -24.11 18.23
CA ASN A 265 -0.49 -25.53 18.05
C ASN A 265 0.41 -26.24 17.04
N ILE A 266 0.92 -25.50 16.04
CA ILE A 266 1.78 -26.04 14.97
C ILE A 266 3.24 -25.60 15.11
N SER A 267 3.54 -24.88 16.19
CA SER A 267 4.82 -24.20 16.38
C SER A 267 6.01 -25.14 16.33
N SER A 268 5.90 -26.34 16.90
CA SER A 268 6.94 -27.36 16.86
C SER A 268 7.25 -27.84 15.43
N VAL A 269 6.21 -28.07 14.61
CA VAL A 269 6.35 -28.49 13.21
C VAL A 269 6.99 -27.37 12.38
N LEU A 270 6.56 -26.14 12.59
CA LEU A 270 7.11 -24.98 11.90
C LEU A 270 8.58 -24.74 12.29
N CYS A 271 8.91 -24.78 13.58
CA CYS A 271 10.29 -24.68 14.06
C CYS A 271 11.18 -25.74 13.44
N THR A 272 10.79 -27.01 13.48
CA THR A 272 11.60 -28.10 12.90
C THR A 272 11.79 -27.95 11.40
N THR A 273 10.78 -27.46 10.68
CA THR A 273 10.85 -27.19 9.24
C THR A 273 11.81 -26.04 8.94
N ILE A 274 11.66 -24.91 9.63
CA ILE A 274 12.50 -23.71 9.44
C ILE A 274 13.95 -24.04 9.80
N LEU A 275 14.20 -24.74 10.91
CA LEU A 275 15.55 -25.14 11.32
C LEU A 275 16.23 -26.04 10.27
N LYS A 276 15.51 -27.00 9.67
CA LYS A 276 16.06 -27.84 8.58
C LYS A 276 16.44 -27.03 7.34
N ALA A 277 15.84 -25.86 7.15
CA ALA A 277 16.12 -25.00 6.00
C ALA A 277 17.29 -24.02 6.24
N LEU A 278 17.91 -24.03 7.43
CA LEU A 278 19.01 -23.13 7.80
C LEU A 278 20.40 -23.78 7.68
N PRO A 279 21.46 -23.01 7.36
CA PRO A 279 22.84 -23.44 7.44
C PRO A 279 23.26 -23.85 8.87
N GLN A 280 24.21 -24.77 8.95
CA GLN A 280 24.72 -25.31 10.22
C GLN A 280 25.25 -24.22 11.18
N ASP A 281 25.93 -23.20 10.67
CA ASP A 281 26.48 -22.12 11.50
C ASP A 281 25.38 -21.37 12.28
N ILE A 282 24.27 -21.06 11.60
CA ILE A 282 23.13 -20.35 12.19
C ILE A 282 22.41 -21.25 13.21
N LEU A 283 22.35 -22.56 12.95
CA LEU A 283 21.80 -23.53 13.89
C LEU A 283 22.63 -23.63 15.17
N ILE A 284 23.96 -23.62 15.06
CA ILE A 284 24.85 -23.62 16.23
C ILE A 284 24.64 -22.35 17.05
N GLU A 285 24.59 -21.18 16.42
CA GLU A 285 24.30 -19.91 17.09
C GLU A 285 22.95 -19.94 17.82
N PHE A 286 21.91 -20.48 17.17
CA PHE A 286 20.58 -20.61 17.78
C PHE A 286 20.63 -21.51 19.01
N ASN A 287 21.23 -22.69 18.89
CA ASN A 287 21.31 -23.68 19.97
C ASN A 287 22.16 -23.19 21.15
N GLN A 288 23.16 -22.34 20.92
CA GLN A 288 23.95 -21.72 21.99
C GLN A 288 23.14 -20.71 22.82
N LEU A 289 22.15 -20.05 22.21
CA LEU A 289 21.29 -19.09 22.90
C LEU A 289 20.12 -19.76 23.63
N GLN A 290 19.71 -20.95 23.19
CA GLN A 290 18.65 -21.72 23.82
C GLN A 290 19.23 -22.54 24.98
N ASN A 291 19.10 -22.03 26.21
CA ASN A 291 19.43 -22.78 27.43
C ASN A 291 18.42 -23.91 27.66
N GLU A 292 18.62 -25.09 27.07
CA GLU A 292 17.92 -26.38 27.28
C GLU A 292 16.39 -26.40 27.19
N LYS A 293 15.73 -25.26 26.97
CA LYS A 293 14.26 -25.15 26.93
C LYS A 293 13.73 -25.41 25.52
N SER A 294 12.66 -26.19 25.52
CA SER A 294 11.93 -26.78 24.40
C SER A 294 11.85 -25.88 23.15
N TYR A 295 12.13 -26.47 21.98
CA TYR A 295 12.07 -25.87 20.62
C TYR A 295 10.64 -25.49 20.16
N THR A 296 9.79 -25.03 21.07
CA THR A 296 8.34 -25.02 20.89
C THR A 296 7.78 -23.67 20.49
N ASN A 297 8.58 -22.62 20.34
CA ASN A 297 8.07 -21.28 20.01
C ASN A 297 8.68 -20.71 18.72
N VAL A 298 7.86 -20.62 17.67
CA VAL A 298 8.25 -20.01 16.38
C VAL A 298 8.62 -18.54 16.55
N ASN A 299 7.97 -17.82 17.48
CA ASN A 299 8.23 -16.41 17.68
C ASN A 299 9.66 -16.17 18.22
N ASP A 300 10.14 -17.06 19.10
CA ASP A 300 11.51 -17.00 19.60
C ASP A 300 12.52 -17.29 18.48
N LEU A 301 12.21 -18.24 17.60
CA LEU A 301 13.01 -18.52 16.40
C LEU A 301 13.04 -17.31 15.44
N LEU A 302 11.89 -16.69 15.16
CA LEU A 302 11.83 -15.48 14.33
C LEU A 302 12.62 -14.31 14.92
N ASN A 303 12.51 -14.11 16.23
CA ASN A 303 13.25 -13.07 16.93
C ASN A 303 14.76 -13.30 16.80
N PHE A 304 15.21 -14.53 17.01
CA PHE A 304 16.60 -14.93 16.78
C PHE A 304 17.04 -14.66 15.34
N LEU A 305 16.28 -15.12 14.34
CA LEU A 305 16.63 -14.93 12.93
C LEU A 305 16.74 -13.46 12.57
N SER A 306 15.84 -12.62 13.09
CA SER A 306 15.89 -11.17 12.89
C SER A 306 17.15 -10.54 13.51
N LEU A 307 17.53 -10.96 14.72
CA LEU A 307 18.72 -10.47 15.41
C LEU A 307 19.99 -10.93 14.69
N SER A 308 20.02 -12.19 14.29
CA SER A 308 21.11 -12.83 13.56
C SER A 308 21.35 -12.15 12.21
N LEU A 309 20.28 -11.86 11.46
CA LEU A 309 20.31 -11.11 10.20
C LEU A 309 20.85 -9.69 10.42
N ARG A 310 20.29 -8.94 11.38
CA ARG A 310 20.75 -7.58 11.69
C ARG A 310 22.22 -7.54 12.12
N SER A 311 22.67 -8.53 12.87
CA SER A 311 24.06 -8.62 13.33
C SER A 311 25.01 -8.85 12.16
N ARG A 312 24.64 -9.72 11.22
CA ARG A 312 25.39 -9.98 9.98
C ARG A 312 25.41 -8.77 9.06
N GLU A 313 24.29 -8.07 8.90
CA GLU A 313 24.22 -6.81 8.15
C GLU A 313 25.18 -5.77 8.72
N ARG A 314 25.21 -5.61 10.05
CA ARG A 314 26.14 -4.70 10.74
C ARG A 314 27.60 -5.12 10.56
N ALA A 315 27.91 -6.41 10.69
CA ALA A 315 29.26 -6.93 10.51
C ALA A 315 29.77 -6.73 9.06
N ALA A 316 28.89 -6.89 8.06
CA ALA A 316 29.25 -6.66 6.66
C ALA A 316 29.55 -5.19 6.36
N LEU A 317 28.80 -4.25 6.97
CA LEU A 317 29.09 -2.81 6.87
C LEU A 317 30.49 -2.48 7.41
N ILE A 318 30.87 -3.05 8.55
CA ILE A 318 32.20 -2.84 9.17
C ILE A 318 33.32 -3.46 8.32
N SER A 319 33.06 -4.63 7.71
CA SER A 319 34.04 -5.35 6.88
C SER A 319 34.28 -4.68 5.51
N CYS A 320 33.29 -3.96 4.98
CA CYS A 320 33.43 -3.26 3.71
C CYS A 320 34.34 -2.02 3.83
N ASP A 321 34.37 -1.38 5.00
CA ASP A 321 35.11 -0.13 5.27
C ASP A 321 36.64 -0.33 5.38
N SER A 322 37.07 -1.55 5.72
CA SER A 322 38.49 -1.91 5.85
C SER A 322 39.17 -2.20 4.50
N SER A 323 38.38 -2.36 3.43
CA SER A 323 38.88 -2.59 2.06
C SER A 323 39.26 -1.29 1.33
N SER A 324 38.73 -0.14 1.76
CA SER A 324 39.01 1.18 1.14
C SER A 324 40.30 1.86 1.62
N ARG A 325 41.01 1.33 2.62
CA ARG A 325 42.25 1.95 3.16
C ARG A 325 43.56 1.37 2.61
N ARG A 326 43.53 0.62 1.50
CA ARG A 326 44.75 0.14 0.83
C ARG A 326 44.91 0.75 -0.56
N PHE A 327 45.11 2.07 -0.61
CA PHE A 327 45.68 2.74 -1.78
C PHE A 327 46.95 3.51 -1.39
N THR A 328 48.07 2.81 -1.57
CA THR A 328 49.40 3.28 -2.00
C THR A 328 49.88 4.66 -1.53
N THR A 329 50.76 4.66 -0.51
CA THR A 329 51.80 5.68 -0.36
C THR A 329 52.95 5.36 -1.33
N SER A 330 52.97 5.97 -2.50
CA SER A 330 54.20 6.06 -3.31
C SER A 330 54.59 7.53 -3.46
N TYR A 331 55.58 7.95 -2.67
CA TYR A 331 56.26 9.23 -2.86
C TYR A 331 57.09 9.18 -4.14
N PRO A 332 57.07 10.21 -5.00
CA PRO A 332 58.04 10.31 -6.07
C PRO A 332 59.36 10.83 -5.50
N SER A 333 60.40 10.00 -5.60
CA SER A 333 61.78 10.42 -5.37
C SER A 333 62.24 11.36 -6.49
N ASN A 334 62.74 12.52 -6.09
CA ASN A 334 63.56 13.39 -6.93
C ASN A 334 64.77 12.63 -7.48
N ASN A 335 65.05 12.83 -8.77
CA ASN A 335 66.38 12.83 -9.39
C ASN A 335 66.20 13.52 -10.75
N SER A 336 66.79 14.67 -11.03
CA SER A 336 68.21 15.07 -11.11
C SER A 336 68.44 15.50 -12.55
#